data_AF-A0A6A6Q379-F1
#
_entry.id   AF-A0A6A6Q379-F1
#
_cell.length_a   1.000
_cell.length_b   1.000
_cell.length_c   1.000
_cell.angle_alpha   90.00
_cell.angle_beta   90.00
_cell.angle_gamma   90.00
#
_symmetry.space_group_name_H-M   'P 1'
#
loop_
_entity.id
_entity.type
_entity.pdbx_description
1 polymer ?
#
loop_
_entity_poly.entity_id
_entity_poly.type
_entity_poly.pdbx_seq_one_letter_code
_entity_poly.pdbx_strand_id
1 'polypeptide(L)'
;MQVQQSSVEEFRLDAGKKAKPVMRAEDQFELLRTARSSVEVGMEHERVRVQLALLLQLTGANGPDQLSNCVSKNPRAKWVPKTSMPTLNSVLSLGFADGAFEGLAGPEDLFQLKVLPGLNQQEVPIKKSKMDWPLFRGLRSGQNGHEVSETERVTDKWLRDRMKHLGEVTGFDLPLGPYCFRRGNGEALDSSSLISDSQRNKILQHANSGVYQHDYMSNYIGQDKQAIYRGLKPQAAVMRAGSGMTRSIDRQRPRTLNDR
;
A
#
# COMPACT_ATOMS: atom_id res chain seq x y z
N MET A 1 -4.47 -28.60 17.51
CA MET A 1 -5.53 -27.74 18.10
C MET A 1 -5.39 -27.62 19.63
N GLN A 2 -5.08 -28.70 20.36
CA GLN A 2 -4.89 -28.67 21.83
C GLN A 2 -3.71 -27.80 22.32
N VAL A 3 -2.59 -27.72 21.60
CA VAL A 3 -1.38 -26.97 22.02
C VAL A 3 -1.60 -25.45 22.05
N GLN A 4 -2.45 -24.92 21.16
CA GLN A 4 -2.75 -23.48 21.13
C GLN A 4 -3.68 -23.05 22.27
N GLN A 5 -4.61 -23.92 22.67
CA GLN A 5 -5.56 -23.61 23.76
C GLN A 5 -4.88 -23.67 25.14
N SER A 6 -3.97 -24.63 25.39
CA SER A 6 -3.26 -24.72 26.67
C SER A 6 -2.38 -23.48 26.92
N SER A 7 -1.74 -22.96 25.87
CA SER A 7 -0.89 -21.75 25.96
C SER A 7 -1.70 -20.48 26.23
N VAL A 8 -2.92 -20.39 25.71
CA VAL A 8 -3.79 -19.22 25.89
C VAL A 8 -4.27 -19.11 27.33
N GLU A 9 -4.62 -20.24 27.97
CA GLU A 9 -4.99 -20.29 29.38
C GLU A 9 -3.79 -20.07 30.31
N GLU A 10 -2.65 -20.71 30.02
CA GLU A 10 -1.42 -20.62 30.83
C GLU A 10 -0.88 -19.19 30.89
N PHE A 11 -0.88 -18.47 29.76
CA PHE A 11 -0.36 -17.10 29.67
C PHE A 11 -1.42 -16.01 29.75
N ARG A 12 -2.70 -16.36 30.05
CA ARG A 12 -3.84 -15.43 30.06
C ARG A 12 -3.92 -14.55 28.80
N LEU A 13 -3.64 -15.13 27.64
CA LEU A 13 -3.66 -14.40 26.39
C LEU A 13 -5.11 -14.08 26.03
N ASP A 14 -5.37 -12.86 25.57
CA ASP A 14 -6.71 -12.46 25.15
C ASP A 14 -7.13 -13.27 23.91
N ALA A 15 -8.12 -14.14 24.08
CA ALA A 15 -8.73 -14.94 23.00
C ALA A 15 -9.73 -14.13 22.15
N GLY A 16 -9.84 -12.83 22.39
CA GLY A 16 -10.68 -11.91 21.62
C GLY A 16 -10.37 -11.91 20.13
N LYS A 17 -11.34 -11.42 19.34
CA LYS A 17 -11.15 -11.29 17.88
C LYS A 17 -9.93 -10.41 17.61
N LYS A 18 -8.98 -10.95 16.83
CA LYS A 18 -7.78 -10.23 16.39
C LYS A 18 -8.13 -8.85 15.87
N ALA A 19 -7.37 -7.86 16.31
CA ALA A 19 -7.58 -6.48 15.93
C ALA A 19 -7.58 -6.29 14.40
N LYS A 20 -8.48 -5.40 14.01
CA LYS A 20 -8.84 -4.81 12.73
C LYS A 20 -8.00 -3.73 12.02
N PRO A 21 -6.68 -3.51 12.18
CA PRO A 21 -6.12 -2.18 11.91
C PRO A 21 -6.45 -1.64 10.52
N VAL A 22 -7.03 -0.44 10.50
CA VAL A 22 -7.51 0.23 9.30
C VAL A 22 -6.52 1.32 8.96
N MET A 23 -5.85 1.18 7.80
CA MET A 23 -4.86 2.15 7.33
C MET A 23 -5.55 3.28 6.58
N ARG A 24 -5.70 4.45 7.20
CA ARG A 24 -6.29 5.62 6.54
C ARG A 24 -5.25 6.39 5.73
N ALA A 25 -5.69 7.41 5.00
CA ALA A 25 -4.81 8.23 4.18
C ALA A 25 -3.74 8.94 5.03
N GLU A 26 -4.11 9.39 6.23
CA GLU A 26 -3.21 10.03 7.20
C GLU A 26 -2.14 9.03 7.70
N ASP A 27 -2.54 7.80 7.98
CA ASP A 27 -1.64 6.72 8.41
C ASP A 27 -0.66 6.34 7.28
N GLN A 28 -1.16 6.26 6.05
CA GLN A 28 -0.34 6.02 4.87
C GLN A 28 0.63 7.16 4.60
N PHE A 29 0.23 8.41 4.84
CA PHE A 29 1.09 9.57 4.70
C PHE A 29 2.25 9.52 5.71
N GLU A 30 1.98 9.20 6.97
CA GLU A 30 3.04 9.04 7.98
C GLU A 30 3.98 7.89 7.61
N LEU A 31 3.47 6.78 7.08
CA LEU A 31 4.32 5.69 6.58
C LEU A 31 5.24 6.14 5.44
N LEU A 32 4.71 6.87 4.46
CA LEU A 32 5.50 7.39 3.33
C LEU A 32 6.55 8.41 3.82
N ARG A 33 6.19 9.24 4.82
CA ARG A 33 7.13 10.14 5.48
C ARG A 33 8.25 9.35 6.15
N THR A 34 7.94 8.33 6.95
CA THR A 34 8.95 7.47 7.61
C THR A 34 9.84 6.78 6.57
N ALA A 35 9.25 6.18 5.54
CA ALA A 35 9.99 5.49 4.47
C ALA A 35 10.95 6.41 3.71
N ARG A 36 10.65 7.71 3.63
CA ARG A 36 11.48 8.70 2.95
C ARG A 36 12.52 9.35 3.85
N SER A 37 12.19 9.62 5.10
CA SER A 37 12.97 10.52 5.97
C SER A 37 13.66 9.85 7.15
N SER A 38 13.27 8.63 7.52
CA SER A 38 13.90 7.94 8.65
C SER A 38 15.23 7.29 8.22
N VAL A 39 16.26 7.55 9.00
CA VAL A 39 17.58 6.91 8.87
C VAL A 39 17.54 5.43 9.26
N GLU A 40 16.53 5.02 10.04
CA GLU A 40 16.34 3.63 10.49
C GLU A 40 15.69 2.75 9.41
N VAL A 41 15.11 3.38 8.37
CA VAL A 41 14.66 2.69 7.17
C VAL A 41 15.81 2.66 6.17
N GLY A 42 16.79 1.79 6.46
CA GLY A 42 17.89 1.51 5.55
C GLY A 42 17.35 0.95 4.22
N MET A 43 17.81 1.53 3.12
CA MET A 43 17.52 1.04 1.76
C MET A 43 18.83 0.70 1.08
N GLU A 44 18.91 -0.50 0.53
CA GLU A 44 20.09 -0.99 -0.16
C GLU A 44 20.34 -0.28 -1.50
N HIS A 45 19.30 0.31 -2.07
CA HIS A 45 19.33 1.05 -3.33
C HIS A 45 18.15 2.03 -3.40
N GLU A 46 18.32 3.24 -3.94
CA GLU A 46 17.23 4.25 -3.96
C GLU A 46 16.01 3.81 -4.78
N ARG A 47 16.20 2.99 -5.82
CA ARG A 47 15.09 2.31 -6.52
C ARG A 47 14.14 1.58 -5.55
N VAL A 48 14.68 0.91 -4.53
CA VAL A 48 13.85 0.18 -3.56
C VAL A 48 12.92 1.14 -2.81
N ARG A 49 13.41 2.34 -2.47
CA ARG A 49 12.60 3.36 -1.81
C ARG A 49 11.41 3.79 -2.67
N VAL A 50 11.66 4.08 -3.95
CA VAL A 50 10.63 4.47 -4.92
C VAL A 50 9.62 3.34 -5.16
N GLN A 51 10.10 2.10 -5.33
CA GLN A 51 9.25 0.92 -5.50
C GLN A 51 8.37 0.69 -4.27
N LEU A 52 8.93 0.77 -3.07
CA LEU A 52 8.17 0.59 -1.83
C LEU A 52 7.10 1.68 -1.68
N ALA A 53 7.44 2.94 -1.95
CA ALA A 53 6.48 4.04 -1.90
C ALA A 53 5.31 3.83 -2.89
N LEU A 54 5.62 3.43 -4.13
CA LEU A 54 4.59 3.10 -5.13
C LEU A 54 3.74 1.91 -4.69
N LEU A 55 4.34 0.85 -4.15
CA LEU A 55 3.61 -0.31 -3.63
C LEU A 55 2.66 0.11 -2.49
N LEU A 56 3.12 0.92 -1.54
CA LEU A 56 2.28 1.44 -0.45
C LEU A 56 1.11 2.27 -0.98
N GLN A 57 1.34 3.12 -2.00
CA GLN A 57 0.29 3.90 -2.65
C GLN A 57 -0.73 3.01 -3.37
N LEU A 58 -0.26 2.04 -4.15
CA LEU A 58 -1.11 1.10 -4.88
C LEU A 58 -1.93 0.21 -3.94
N THR A 59 -1.36 -0.23 -2.81
CA THR A 59 -2.12 -1.00 -1.81
C THR A 59 -3.28 -0.19 -1.24
N GLY A 60 -3.10 1.11 -1.02
CA GLY A 60 -4.14 1.99 -0.47
C GLY A 60 -5.23 2.36 -1.47
N ALA A 61 -4.87 2.53 -2.75
CA ALA A 61 -5.83 2.94 -3.79
C ALA A 61 -6.61 1.77 -4.40
N ASN A 62 -5.95 0.62 -4.63
CA ASN A 62 -6.48 -0.46 -5.46
C ASN A 62 -6.67 -1.79 -4.70
N GLY A 63 -6.35 -1.82 -3.41
CA GLY A 63 -6.33 -3.04 -2.59
C GLY A 63 -5.11 -3.95 -2.89
N PRO A 64 -4.79 -4.88 -1.97
CA PRO A 64 -3.60 -5.72 -2.04
C PRO A 64 -3.65 -6.85 -3.09
N ASP A 65 -4.80 -7.19 -3.68
CA ASP A 65 -4.88 -8.25 -4.70
C ASP A 65 -4.27 -7.81 -6.04
N GLN A 66 -4.39 -6.53 -6.38
CA GLN A 66 -3.62 -5.91 -7.47
C GLN A 66 -2.12 -6.02 -7.21
N LEU A 67 -1.71 -5.89 -5.94
CA LEU A 67 -0.32 -6.06 -5.53
C LEU A 67 0.14 -7.51 -5.62
N SER A 68 -0.67 -8.47 -5.17
CA SER A 68 -0.43 -9.89 -5.39
C SER A 68 -0.26 -10.17 -6.89
N ASN A 69 -1.02 -9.52 -7.77
CA ASN A 69 -0.82 -9.70 -9.20
C ASN A 69 0.50 -9.08 -9.70
N CYS A 70 0.85 -7.88 -9.23
CA CYS A 70 2.10 -7.18 -9.58
C CYS A 70 3.36 -7.84 -9.01
N VAL A 71 3.27 -8.48 -7.84
CA VAL A 71 4.42 -9.03 -7.08
C VAL A 71 4.47 -10.57 -7.19
N SER A 72 3.33 -11.24 -7.39
CA SER A 72 3.24 -12.71 -7.33
C SER A 72 2.71 -13.41 -8.58
N LYS A 73 1.89 -12.82 -9.48
CA LYS A 73 1.11 -13.66 -10.42
C LYS A 73 1.06 -13.36 -11.93
N ASN A 74 1.54 -12.26 -12.52
CA ASN A 74 1.60 -12.19 -13.99
C ASN A 74 2.52 -11.08 -14.57
N PRO A 75 3.58 -11.39 -15.34
CA PRO A 75 4.37 -10.39 -16.08
C PRO A 75 3.59 -9.75 -17.25
N ARG A 76 2.48 -10.38 -17.69
CA ARG A 76 1.63 -9.90 -18.80
C ARG A 76 0.34 -9.21 -18.34
N ALA A 77 0.18 -8.92 -17.05
CA ALA A 77 -0.89 -8.03 -16.64
C ALA A 77 -0.64 -6.68 -17.29
N LYS A 78 -1.26 -6.42 -18.45
CA LYS A 78 -1.29 -5.12 -19.10
C LYS A 78 -1.78 -4.15 -18.04
N TRP A 79 -0.85 -3.41 -17.44
CA TRP A 79 -1.20 -2.37 -16.52
C TRP A 79 -1.88 -1.29 -17.36
N VAL A 80 -3.20 -1.22 -17.25
CA VAL A 80 -3.96 -0.11 -17.81
C VAL A 80 -4.07 0.91 -16.69
N PRO A 81 -3.34 2.03 -16.73
CA PRO A 81 -3.53 3.10 -15.75
C PRO A 81 -4.96 3.60 -15.86
N LYS A 82 -5.81 3.16 -14.95
CA LYS A 82 -6.97 3.94 -14.50
C LYS A 82 -6.68 4.41 -13.08
N THR A 83 -5.47 4.90 -12.83
CA THR A 83 -4.97 5.21 -11.48
C THR A 83 -4.77 6.71 -11.30
N SER A 84 -4.90 7.17 -10.05
CA SER A 84 -4.71 8.55 -9.63
C SER A 84 -3.29 9.09 -9.92
N MET A 85 -3.17 10.37 -10.26
CA MET A 85 -1.92 11.06 -10.64
C MET A 85 -0.65 10.73 -9.82
N PRO A 86 -0.66 10.57 -8.48
CA PRO A 86 0.56 10.27 -7.72
C PRO A 86 1.22 8.93 -8.08
N THR A 87 0.40 7.94 -8.45
CA THR A 87 0.88 6.62 -8.87
C THR A 87 1.53 6.67 -10.25
N LEU A 88 1.02 7.55 -11.13
CA LEU A 88 1.53 7.71 -12.49
C LEU A 88 2.97 8.22 -12.47
N ASN A 89 3.27 9.24 -11.66
CA ASN A 89 4.62 9.81 -11.57
C ASN A 89 5.67 8.77 -11.13
N SER A 90 5.33 7.94 -10.15
CA SER A 90 6.23 6.89 -9.67
C SER A 90 6.44 5.79 -10.72
N VAL A 91 5.39 5.40 -11.45
CA VAL A 91 5.51 4.44 -12.57
C VAL A 91 6.38 5.01 -13.68
N LEU A 92 6.16 6.26 -14.08
CA LEU A 92 6.98 6.95 -15.08
C LEU A 92 8.43 7.04 -14.62
N SER A 93 8.68 7.39 -13.36
CA SER A 93 10.03 7.45 -12.79
C SER A 93 10.77 6.11 -12.87
N LEU A 94 10.09 5.00 -12.57
CA LEU A 94 10.66 3.65 -12.72
C LEU A 94 10.92 3.33 -14.19
N GLY A 95 10.01 3.70 -15.10
CA GLY A 95 10.17 3.53 -16.54
C GLY A 95 11.37 4.29 -17.11
N PHE A 96 11.57 5.54 -16.69
CA PHE A 96 12.75 6.32 -17.09
C PHE A 96 14.04 5.75 -16.52
N ALA A 97 14.04 5.31 -15.26
CA ALA A 97 15.19 4.63 -14.67
C ALA A 97 15.58 3.34 -15.41
N ASP A 98 14.62 2.73 -16.13
CA ASP A 98 14.84 1.53 -16.96
C ASP A 98 15.11 1.85 -18.44
N GLY A 99 15.06 3.13 -18.81
CA GLY A 99 15.09 3.55 -20.22
C GLY A 99 14.00 2.88 -21.04
N ALA A 100 12.82 2.64 -20.45
CA ALA A 100 11.77 1.80 -21.01
C ALA A 100 11.04 2.43 -22.21
N PHE A 101 11.02 3.75 -22.32
CA PHE A 101 10.25 4.46 -23.33
C PHE A 101 10.99 4.59 -24.67
N GLU A 102 10.27 4.45 -25.78
CA GLU A 102 10.75 4.74 -27.13
C GLU A 102 10.61 6.24 -27.42
N GLY A 103 11.68 6.86 -27.92
CA GLY A 103 11.67 8.28 -28.30
C GLY A 103 11.70 9.30 -27.15
N LEU A 104 11.79 8.84 -25.89
CA LEU A 104 11.98 9.71 -24.72
C LEU A 104 13.32 9.39 -24.06
N ALA A 105 14.21 10.38 -23.99
CA ALA A 105 15.51 10.30 -23.34
C ALA A 105 15.41 10.60 -21.84
N GLY A 106 14.50 11.50 -21.45
CA GLY A 106 14.33 11.90 -20.06
C GLY A 106 12.91 12.37 -19.71
N PRO A 107 12.60 12.54 -18.41
CA PRO A 107 11.29 13.02 -17.95
C PRO A 107 10.87 14.36 -18.55
N GLU A 108 11.82 15.22 -18.90
CA GLU A 108 11.62 16.51 -19.54
C GLU A 108 10.90 16.39 -20.90
N ASP A 109 11.10 15.28 -21.62
CA ASP A 109 10.47 15.04 -22.92
C ASP A 109 8.96 14.84 -22.81
N LEU A 110 8.46 14.41 -21.63
CA LEU A 110 7.02 14.30 -21.39
C LEU A 110 6.30 15.63 -21.53
N PHE A 111 6.94 16.74 -21.16
CA PHE A 111 6.35 18.07 -21.25
C PHE A 111 6.31 18.60 -22.68
N GLN A 112 7.00 17.94 -23.60
CA GLN A 112 7.00 18.27 -25.03
C GLN A 112 5.98 17.45 -25.82
N LEU A 113 5.44 16.38 -25.22
CA LEU A 113 4.40 15.56 -25.85
C LEU A 113 3.16 16.39 -26.13
N LYS A 114 2.68 16.30 -27.37
CA LYS A 114 1.43 16.93 -27.82
C LYS A 114 0.51 15.84 -28.34
N VAL A 115 -0.77 15.94 -27.99
CA VAL A 115 -1.81 15.15 -28.65
C VAL A 115 -1.93 15.67 -30.08
N LEU A 116 -1.70 14.80 -31.07
CA LEU A 116 -1.76 15.18 -32.47
C LEU A 116 -3.18 15.62 -32.86
N PRO A 117 -3.34 16.58 -33.79
CA PRO A 117 -4.64 17.02 -34.25
C PRO A 117 -5.51 15.86 -34.73
N GLY A 118 -6.76 15.81 -34.29
CA GLY A 118 -7.70 14.73 -34.62
C GLY A 118 -7.56 13.47 -33.75
N LEU A 119 -6.59 13.41 -32.84
CA LEU A 119 -6.48 12.34 -31.83
C LEU A 119 -6.95 12.83 -30.46
N ASN A 120 -7.42 11.89 -29.64
CA ASN A 120 -7.84 12.16 -28.25
C ASN A 120 -6.76 11.78 -27.22
N GLN A 121 -5.70 11.08 -27.67
CA GLN A 121 -4.60 10.64 -26.82
C GLN A 121 -3.32 10.54 -27.64
N GLN A 122 -2.18 10.67 -26.98
CA GLN A 122 -0.85 10.34 -27.50
C GLN A 122 -0.35 9.13 -26.72
N GLU A 123 -0.10 8.01 -27.41
CA GLU A 123 0.49 6.84 -26.77
C GLU A 123 2.00 7.04 -26.60
N VAL A 124 2.52 6.62 -25.45
CA VAL A 124 3.95 6.59 -25.17
C VAL A 124 4.42 5.14 -25.32
N PRO A 125 5.07 4.76 -26.44
CA PRO A 125 5.49 3.39 -26.68
C PRO A 125 6.58 2.93 -25.70
N ILE A 126 6.48 1.68 -25.26
CA ILE A 126 7.49 1.00 -24.46
C ILE A 126 8.34 0.13 -25.39
N LYS A 127 9.66 0.18 -25.24
CA LYS A 127 10.62 -0.62 -26.00
C LYS A 127 10.27 -2.10 -25.91
N LYS A 128 10.17 -2.77 -27.06
CA LYS A 128 9.89 -4.23 -27.12
C LYS A 128 10.87 -5.05 -26.25
N SER A 129 12.14 -4.65 -26.19
CA SER A 129 13.16 -5.32 -25.36
C SER A 129 12.97 -5.17 -23.84
N LYS A 130 12.08 -4.27 -23.40
CA LYS A 130 11.79 -3.97 -21.99
C LYS A 130 10.38 -4.42 -21.58
N MET A 131 9.57 -4.96 -22.49
CA MET A 131 8.19 -5.38 -22.21
C MET A 131 8.08 -6.51 -21.20
N ASP A 132 9.08 -7.40 -21.15
CA ASP A 132 9.11 -8.53 -20.21
C ASP A 132 9.80 -8.19 -18.87
N TRP A 133 10.30 -6.96 -18.72
CA TRP A 133 10.94 -6.53 -17.47
C TRP A 133 9.88 -6.29 -16.39
N PRO A 134 10.06 -6.84 -15.17
CA PRO A 134 9.17 -6.52 -14.07
C PRO A 134 9.23 -5.02 -13.74
N LEU A 135 8.09 -4.40 -13.46
CA LEU A 135 8.07 -3.02 -12.96
C LEU A 135 8.75 -2.90 -11.59
N PHE A 136 8.45 -3.85 -10.69
CA PHE A 136 9.05 -3.95 -9.35
C PHE A 136 10.19 -4.96 -9.34
N ARG A 137 11.41 -4.48 -9.58
CA ARG A 137 12.61 -5.30 -9.73
C ARG A 137 13.28 -5.60 -8.39
N GLY A 138 13.79 -6.82 -8.26
CA GLY A 138 14.59 -7.26 -7.13
C GLY A 138 16.02 -6.71 -7.18
N LEU A 139 16.76 -6.92 -6.09
CA LEU A 139 18.19 -6.61 -6.02
C LEU A 139 18.99 -7.91 -6.05
N ARG A 140 20.10 -7.90 -6.78
CA ARG A 140 21.13 -8.94 -6.77
C ARG A 140 22.42 -8.39 -6.15
N SER A 141 23.23 -9.28 -5.57
CA SER A 141 24.60 -8.92 -5.22
C SER A 141 25.43 -8.80 -6.49
N GLY A 142 26.05 -7.63 -6.68
CA GLY A 142 26.97 -7.32 -7.76
C GLY A 142 28.36 -6.99 -7.21
N GLN A 143 29.28 -6.64 -8.11
CA GLN A 143 30.67 -6.33 -7.74
C GLN A 143 30.78 -5.04 -6.91
N ASN A 144 29.84 -4.11 -7.10
CA ASN A 144 29.82 -2.79 -6.43
C ASN A 144 28.70 -2.67 -5.40
N GLY A 145 28.29 -3.78 -4.77
CA GLY A 145 27.20 -3.82 -3.79
C GLY A 145 25.91 -4.37 -4.40
N HIS A 146 24.77 -3.69 -4.21
CA HIS A 146 23.49 -4.16 -4.71
C HIS A 146 23.16 -3.57 -6.08
N GLU A 147 22.87 -4.45 -7.04
CA GLU A 147 22.44 -4.07 -8.39
C GLU A 147 20.97 -4.42 -8.60
N VAL A 148 20.28 -3.65 -9.43
CA VAL A 148 18.89 -3.93 -9.79
C VAL A 148 18.87 -5.05 -10.83
N SER A 149 18.19 -6.16 -10.50
CA SER A 149 18.04 -7.30 -11.41
C SER A 149 17.19 -6.93 -12.62
N GLU A 150 17.58 -7.38 -13.82
CA GLU A 150 16.80 -7.17 -15.04
C GLU A 150 15.54 -8.04 -15.09
N THR A 151 15.61 -9.23 -14.52
CA THR A 151 14.57 -10.27 -14.65
C THR A 151 13.91 -10.64 -13.33
N GLU A 152 14.60 -10.46 -12.20
CA GLU A 152 14.02 -10.79 -10.91
C GLU A 152 13.10 -9.68 -10.42
N ARG A 153 11.97 -10.09 -9.87
CA ARG A 153 10.98 -9.22 -9.25
C ARG A 153 11.09 -9.23 -7.74
N VAL A 154 10.60 -8.19 -7.08
CA VAL A 154 10.33 -8.26 -5.65
C VAL A 154 9.29 -9.34 -5.34
N THR A 155 9.34 -9.91 -4.13
CA THR A 155 8.44 -10.99 -3.71
C THR A 155 7.42 -10.52 -2.67
N ASP A 156 6.36 -11.30 -2.45
CA ASP A 156 5.37 -11.00 -1.39
C ASP A 156 6.03 -11.01 -0.01
N LYS A 157 6.96 -11.95 0.22
CA LYS A 157 7.76 -12.00 1.44
C LYS A 157 8.56 -10.71 1.63
N TRP A 158 9.28 -10.28 0.59
CA TRP A 158 10.05 -9.03 0.62
C TRP A 158 9.18 -7.85 1.02
N LEU A 159 7.99 -7.72 0.42
CA LEU A 159 7.08 -6.63 0.75
C LEU A 159 6.58 -6.71 2.20
N ARG A 160 6.18 -7.89 2.66
CA ARG A 160 5.71 -8.08 4.03
C ARG A 160 6.80 -7.75 5.05
N ASP A 161 8.03 -8.19 4.81
CA ASP A 161 9.16 -7.89 5.68
C ASP A 161 9.43 -6.38 5.73
N ARG A 162 9.42 -5.70 4.57
CA ARG A 162 9.58 -4.24 4.49
C ARG A 162 8.45 -3.48 5.17
N MET A 163 7.21 -3.90 4.98
CA MET A 163 6.06 -3.31 5.65
C MET A 163 6.14 -3.50 7.17
N LYS A 164 6.51 -4.70 7.63
CA LYS A 164 6.67 -4.98 9.05
C LYS A 164 7.70 -4.04 9.67
N HIS A 165 8.92 -3.99 9.11
CA HIS A 165 9.98 -3.09 9.56
C HIS A 165 9.55 -1.63 9.53
N LEU A 166 8.89 -1.20 8.45
CA LEU A 166 8.43 0.19 8.32
C LEU A 166 7.36 0.54 9.36
N GLY A 167 6.45 -0.38 9.67
CA GLY A 167 5.46 -0.20 10.73
C GLY A 167 6.09 -0.08 12.11
N GLU A 168 7.11 -0.90 12.39
CA GLU A 168 7.88 -0.86 13.64
C GLU A 168 8.64 0.46 13.79
N VAL A 169 9.34 0.91 12.74
CA VAL A 169 10.06 2.21 12.76
C VAL A 169 9.10 3.40 12.85
N THR A 170 7.92 3.30 12.22
CA THR A 170 6.88 4.34 12.34
C THR A 170 6.30 4.38 13.75
N GLY A 171 6.42 3.30 14.52
CA GLY A 171 5.93 3.19 15.90
C GLY A 171 4.49 2.71 16.01
N PHE A 172 3.94 2.06 14.99
CA PHE A 172 2.57 1.55 15.06
C PHE A 172 2.42 0.44 16.10
N ASP A 173 1.33 0.50 16.85
CA ASP A 173 0.99 -0.51 17.87
C ASP A 173 0.66 -1.88 17.29
N LEU A 174 0.01 -1.89 16.13
CA LEU A 174 -0.43 -3.12 15.48
C LEU A 174 0.43 -3.43 14.25
N PRO A 175 0.72 -4.72 13.99
CA PRO A 175 1.56 -5.12 12.87
C PRO A 175 1.05 -4.57 11.52
N LEU A 176 1.94 -3.89 10.80
CA LEU A 176 1.66 -3.42 9.45
C LEU A 176 1.68 -4.58 8.45
N GLY A 177 0.73 -4.58 7.53
CA GLY A 177 0.72 -5.49 6.40
C GLY A 177 -0.29 -5.09 5.33
N PRO A 178 -0.29 -5.78 4.16
CA PRO A 178 -1.11 -5.40 3.01
C PRO A 178 -2.61 -5.29 3.32
N TYR A 179 -3.12 -6.12 4.23
CA TYR A 179 -4.52 -6.09 4.63
C TYR A 179 -4.93 -4.84 5.40
N CYS A 180 -4.01 -4.10 6.04
CA CYS A 180 -4.34 -2.84 6.69
C CYS A 180 -4.83 -1.81 5.65
N PHE A 181 -4.15 -1.75 4.50
CA PHE A 181 -4.54 -0.92 3.35
C PHE A 181 -5.85 -1.35 2.74
N ARG A 182 -6.09 -2.66 2.61
CA ARG A 182 -7.36 -3.19 2.08
C ARG A 182 -8.55 -2.75 2.94
N ARG A 183 -8.40 -2.84 4.26
CA ARG A 183 -9.44 -2.42 5.21
C ARG A 183 -9.65 -0.92 5.16
N GLY A 184 -8.56 -0.13 5.05
CA GLY A 184 -8.63 1.32 4.87
C GLY A 184 -9.36 1.75 3.61
N ASN A 185 -8.99 1.14 2.48
CA ASN A 185 -9.66 1.36 1.20
C ASN A 185 -11.15 0.97 1.28
N GLY A 186 -11.44 -0.20 1.83
CA GLY A 186 -12.81 -0.66 2.02
C GLY A 186 -13.63 0.25 2.92
N GLU A 187 -13.08 0.73 4.04
CA GLU A 187 -13.74 1.69 4.95
C GLU A 187 -14.04 3.01 4.22
N ALA A 188 -13.07 3.53 3.46
CA ALA A 188 -13.24 4.77 2.72
C ALA A 188 -14.30 4.66 1.61
N LEU A 189 -14.36 3.54 0.91
CA LEU A 189 -15.38 3.28 -0.12
C LEU A 189 -16.76 3.05 0.49
N ASP A 190 -16.85 2.27 1.57
CA ASP A 190 -18.10 1.97 2.30
C ASP A 190 -18.70 3.22 2.97
N SER A 191 -17.85 4.14 3.43
CA SER A 191 -18.30 5.39 4.06
C SER A 191 -18.59 6.51 3.04
N SER A 192 -18.40 6.26 1.73
CA SER A 192 -18.54 7.26 0.68
C SER A 192 -19.96 7.30 0.12
N SER A 193 -20.54 8.49 -0.01
CA SER A 193 -21.80 8.68 -0.73
C SER A 193 -21.64 8.60 -2.25
N LEU A 194 -20.40 8.55 -2.76
CA LEU A 194 -20.08 8.56 -4.19
C LEU A 194 -19.93 7.14 -4.78
N ILE A 195 -19.84 6.13 -3.94
CA ILE A 195 -19.56 4.74 -4.34
C ILE A 195 -20.67 3.86 -3.77
N SER A 196 -21.37 3.15 -4.64
CA SER A 196 -22.35 2.15 -4.20
C SER A 196 -21.68 0.88 -3.69
N ASP A 197 -22.40 0.10 -2.89
CA ASP A 197 -21.96 -1.23 -2.43
C ASP A 197 -21.49 -2.14 -3.57
N SER A 198 -22.20 -2.13 -4.71
CA SER A 198 -21.83 -2.95 -5.86
C SER A 198 -20.56 -2.46 -6.54
N GLN A 199 -20.32 -1.14 -6.59
CA GLN A 199 -19.07 -0.55 -7.07
C GLN A 199 -17.92 -0.88 -6.12
N ARG A 200 -18.10 -0.72 -4.80
CA ARG A 200 -17.11 -1.15 -3.79
C ARG A 200 -16.77 -2.63 -3.96
N ASN A 201 -17.78 -3.50 -4.09
CA ASN A 201 -17.57 -4.93 -4.24
C ASN A 201 -16.78 -5.24 -5.53
N LYS A 202 -17.06 -4.54 -6.64
CA LYS A 202 -16.24 -4.65 -7.87
C LYS A 202 -14.80 -4.18 -7.66
N ILE A 203 -14.59 -3.04 -7.00
CA ILE A 203 -13.24 -2.51 -6.72
C ILE A 203 -12.44 -3.47 -5.83
N LEU A 204 -13.06 -4.00 -4.77
CA LEU A 204 -12.45 -4.96 -3.86
C LEU A 204 -12.45 -6.40 -4.42
N GLN A 205 -13.02 -6.66 -5.59
CA GLN A 205 -13.16 -8.01 -6.17
C GLN A 205 -13.91 -8.99 -5.25
N HIS A 206 -14.95 -8.51 -4.57
CA HIS A 206 -15.85 -9.32 -3.74
C HIS A 206 -17.11 -9.69 -4.50
N ALA A 207 -17.58 -10.93 -4.30
CA ALA A 207 -18.85 -11.38 -4.87
C ALA A 207 -20.06 -10.64 -4.26
N ASN A 208 -19.99 -10.27 -2.98
CA ASN A 208 -21.03 -9.55 -2.25
C ASN A 208 -20.45 -8.79 -1.04
N SER A 209 -21.29 -7.98 -0.39
CA SER A 209 -20.91 -7.14 0.75
C SER A 209 -20.56 -7.95 2.01
N GLY A 210 -21.04 -9.20 2.12
CA GLY A 210 -20.76 -10.08 3.25
C GLY A 210 -19.27 -10.38 3.42
N VAL A 211 -18.53 -10.53 2.31
CA VAL A 211 -17.06 -10.71 2.35
C VAL A 211 -16.38 -9.49 2.98
N TYR A 212 -16.78 -8.27 2.59
CA TYR A 212 -16.26 -7.05 3.21
C TYR A 212 -16.60 -6.99 4.69
N GLN A 213 -17.88 -7.19 5.05
CA GLN A 213 -18.37 -7.09 6.42
C GLN A 213 -17.71 -8.12 7.36
N HIS A 214 -17.53 -9.36 6.91
CA HIS A 214 -16.95 -10.43 7.72
C HIS A 214 -15.42 -10.32 7.84
N ASP A 215 -14.72 -10.13 6.72
CA ASP A 215 -13.26 -10.27 6.68
C ASP A 215 -12.54 -8.94 6.89
N TYR A 216 -13.09 -7.83 6.39
CA TYR A 216 -12.37 -6.57 6.27
C TYR A 216 -12.89 -5.45 7.16
N MET A 217 -14.20 -5.38 7.37
CA MET A 217 -14.79 -4.34 8.21
C MET A 217 -14.21 -4.42 9.63
N SER A 218 -13.83 -3.27 10.15
CA SER A 218 -13.29 -3.16 11.49
C SER A 218 -14.36 -3.53 12.52
N ASN A 219 -13.94 -4.20 13.60
CA ASN A 219 -14.80 -4.40 14.76
C ASN A 219 -15.08 -3.06 15.49
N TYR A 220 -14.27 -2.04 15.22
CA TYR A 220 -14.43 -0.69 15.75
C TYR A 220 -15.04 0.22 14.69
N ILE A 221 -16.27 0.68 14.94
CA ILE A 221 -16.96 1.67 14.10
C ILE A 221 -16.46 3.07 14.45
N GLY A 222 -15.59 3.62 13.60
CA GLY A 222 -14.99 4.95 13.75
C GLY A 222 -15.90 6.12 13.38
N GLN A 223 -17.22 5.96 13.48
CA GLN A 223 -18.20 7.03 13.22
C GLN A 223 -18.60 7.71 14.53
N ASP A 224 -18.96 8.99 14.47
CA ASP A 224 -19.42 9.76 15.64
C ASP A 224 -20.86 9.36 16.02
N LYS A 225 -20.98 8.18 16.63
CA LYS A 225 -22.27 7.57 16.99
C LYS A 225 -23.09 8.46 17.93
N GLN A 226 -22.43 9.25 18.78
CA GLN A 226 -23.09 10.17 19.69
C GLN A 226 -23.72 11.34 18.94
N ALA A 227 -22.98 11.97 18.03
CA ALA A 227 -23.54 13.03 17.19
C ALA A 227 -24.70 12.52 16.33
N ILE A 228 -24.55 11.34 15.70
CA ILE A 228 -25.60 10.69 14.90
C ILE A 228 -26.86 10.47 15.75
N TYR A 229 -26.72 9.86 16.93
CA TYR A 229 -27.87 9.60 17.83
C TYR A 229 -28.58 10.90 18.26
N ARG A 230 -27.82 11.99 18.44
CA ARG A 230 -28.34 13.30 18.86
C ARG A 230 -28.80 14.19 17.71
N GLY A 231 -28.73 13.73 16.46
CA GLY A 231 -29.02 14.55 15.28
C GLY A 231 -28.05 15.72 15.08
N LEU A 232 -26.84 15.64 15.63
CA LEU A 232 -25.78 16.64 15.48
C LEU A 232 -24.89 16.30 14.29
N LYS A 233 -24.16 17.30 13.80
CA LYS A 233 -23.16 17.11 12.73
C LYS A 233 -21.99 16.25 13.26
N PRO A 234 -21.71 15.08 12.66
CA PRO A 234 -20.59 14.22 13.06
C PRO A 234 -19.22 14.90 12.94
N GLN A 235 -18.35 14.71 13.94
CA GLN A 235 -16.97 15.20 13.92
C GLN A 235 -16.02 14.19 13.25
N ALA A 236 -16.20 13.97 11.95
CA ALA A 236 -15.47 12.94 11.20
C ALA A 236 -13.93 13.06 11.30
N ALA A 237 -13.38 14.28 11.30
CA ALA A 237 -11.94 14.50 11.41
C ALA A 237 -11.40 14.05 12.79
N VAL A 238 -12.12 14.35 13.87
CA VAL A 238 -11.76 13.94 15.23
C VAL A 238 -11.84 12.43 15.37
N MET A 239 -12.91 11.82 14.87
CA MET A 239 -13.05 10.36 14.90
C MET A 239 -11.95 9.66 14.10
N ARG A 240 -11.57 10.23 12.93
CA ARG A 240 -10.47 9.69 12.12
C ARG A 240 -9.14 9.77 12.86
N ALA A 241 -8.81 10.92 13.44
CA ALA A 241 -7.59 11.08 14.23
C ALA A 241 -7.58 10.19 15.47
N GLY A 242 -8.71 10.07 16.17
CA GLY A 242 -8.85 9.31 17.41
C GLY A 242 -8.97 7.79 17.23
N SER A 243 -9.14 7.30 16.00
CA SER A 243 -9.28 5.87 15.73
C SER A 243 -8.40 5.33 14.61
N GLY A 244 -7.52 6.17 14.03
CA GLY A 244 -6.53 5.76 13.04
C GLY A 244 -5.32 5.09 13.68
N MET A 245 -4.46 4.47 12.86
CA MET A 245 -3.24 3.84 13.35
C MET A 245 -2.22 4.86 13.88
N THR A 246 -2.26 6.08 13.36
CA THR A 246 -1.43 7.21 13.81
C THR A 246 -1.64 7.59 15.27
N ARG A 247 -2.83 7.34 15.83
CA ARG A 247 -3.09 7.60 17.26
C ARG A 247 -2.16 6.82 18.18
N SER A 248 -1.79 5.60 17.80
CA SER A 248 -1.01 4.70 18.63
C SER A 248 0.48 4.71 18.31
N ILE A 249 0.94 5.72 17.55
CA ILE A 249 2.35 5.91 17.27
C ILE A 249 3.11 6.16 18.57
N ASP A 250 4.04 5.26 18.83
CA ASP A 250 5.03 5.38 19.90
C ASP A 250 6.41 5.03 19.33
N ARG A 251 7.27 6.04 19.18
CA ARG A 251 8.63 5.88 18.63
C ARG A 251 9.62 5.34 19.67
N GLN A 252 9.24 5.33 20.95
CA GLN A 252 10.06 4.77 22.03
C GLN A 252 9.69 3.31 22.33
N ARG A 253 8.67 2.78 21.65
CA ARG A 253 8.25 1.39 21.79
C ARG A 253 9.45 0.44 21.59
N PRO A 254 9.77 -0.41 22.57
CA PRO A 254 10.81 -1.43 22.42
C PRO A 254 10.51 -2.34 21.23
N ARG A 255 11.47 -2.51 20.33
CA ARG A 255 11.37 -3.36 19.13
C ARG A 255 12.14 -4.66 19.30
N THR A 256 13.17 -4.63 20.13
CA THR A 256 13.92 -5.82 20.58
C THR A 256 13.84 -5.96 22.11
N LEU A 257 14.11 -7.16 22.61
CA LEU A 257 14.10 -7.45 24.06
C LEU A 257 15.08 -6.58 24.86
N ASN A 258 16.07 -5.99 24.19
CA ASN A 258 17.13 -5.21 24.82
C ASN A 258 16.95 -3.69 24.63
N ASP A 259 15.91 -3.27 23.93
CA ASP A 259 15.58 -1.85 23.78
C ASP A 259 15.03 -1.34 25.13
N ARG A 260 15.62 -0.27 25.67
CA ARG A 260 15.20 0.37 26.93
C ARG A 260 14.33 1.58 26.69
#